data_AF-A0A8F1MA04-F1
#
_entry.id   AF-A0A8F1MA04-F1
#
_cell.length_a   1.000
_cell.length_b   1.000
_cell.length_c   1.000
_cell.angle_alpha   90.00
_cell.angle_beta   90.00
_cell.angle_gamma   90.00
#
_symmetry.space_group_name_H-M   'P 1'
#
loop_
_entity.id
_entity.type
_entity.pdbx_description
1 polymer ?
#
loop_
_entity_poly.entity_id
_entity_poly.type
_entity_poly.pdbx_seq_one_letter_code
_entity_poly.pdbx_strand_id
1 'polypeptide(L)'
;MTGARLEIRANVVSGLVPHITNLQKSAEMAKVEAVSVVPSVLAAAQSVLTESQRENGVAVIDFGAATTGIAIYEEGDLQHLAVIPMGGQNVTNDLAIGLRTDPEIAEVVKLAHARFGSDTLGEVETKVEKQTYKFNQEEIDEIVQARDTKRFLKQVLKN
;
A
#
# COMPACT_ATOMS: atom_id res chain seq x y z
N MET A 1 -33.61 35.59 5.45
CA MET A 1 -32.79 34.81 4.51
C MET A 1 -33.44 33.45 4.36
N THR A 2 -34.14 33.22 3.25
CA THR A 2 -34.81 31.95 2.95
C THR A 2 -34.11 31.35 1.74
N GLY A 3 -33.31 30.30 1.94
CA GLY A 3 -32.70 29.54 0.84
C GLY A 3 -33.71 28.54 0.27
N ALA A 4 -33.87 28.52 -1.05
CA ALA A 4 -34.87 27.69 -1.71
C ALA A 4 -34.38 26.28 -2.09
N ARG A 5 -33.05 26.06 -2.17
CA ARG A 5 -32.44 24.78 -2.57
C ARG A 5 -31.00 24.68 -2.06
N LEU A 6 -30.62 23.50 -1.59
CA LEU A 6 -29.25 23.12 -1.23
C LEU A 6 -28.85 21.93 -2.09
N GLU A 7 -27.69 22.00 -2.72
CA GLU A 7 -27.13 20.90 -3.52
C GLU A 7 -25.75 20.52 -2.98
N ILE A 8 -25.41 19.24 -3.09
CA ILE A 8 -24.12 18.70 -2.69
C ILE A 8 -23.59 17.76 -3.77
N ARG A 9 -22.29 17.84 -4.03
CA ARG A 9 -21.53 16.80 -4.73
C ARG A 9 -20.63 16.15 -3.71
N ALA A 10 -20.69 14.83 -3.58
CA ALA A 10 -19.94 14.10 -2.58
C ALA A 10 -19.45 12.77 -3.16
N ASN A 11 -18.26 12.37 -2.72
CA ASN A 11 -17.74 11.03 -2.94
C ASN A 11 -18.31 10.10 -1.85
N VAL A 12 -18.84 8.95 -2.26
CA VAL A 12 -19.36 7.94 -1.33
C VAL A 12 -18.41 6.76 -1.29
N VAL A 13 -17.93 6.44 -0.09
CA VAL A 13 -17.13 5.24 0.15
C VAL A 13 -17.95 4.26 0.97
N SER A 14 -18.14 3.05 0.45
CA SER A 14 -18.86 1.97 1.12
C SER A 14 -17.92 0.83 1.48
N GLY A 15 -18.12 0.24 2.67
CA GLY A 15 -17.44 -0.97 3.10
C GLY A 15 -18.44 -2.01 3.59
N LEU A 16 -18.03 -3.27 3.65
CA LEU A 16 -18.85 -4.33 4.22
C LEU A 16 -18.97 -4.15 5.72
N VAL A 17 -20.20 -4.12 6.24
CA VAL A 17 -20.51 -3.92 7.66
C VAL A 17 -19.66 -4.81 8.59
N PRO A 18 -19.47 -6.12 8.32
CA PRO A 18 -18.65 -6.97 9.20
C PRO A 18 -17.21 -6.49 9.36
N HIS A 19 -16.60 -5.94 8.30
CA HIS A 19 -15.23 -5.42 8.36
C HIS A 19 -15.14 -4.17 9.22
N ILE A 20 -16.10 -3.25 9.09
CA ILE A 20 -16.17 -2.03 9.89
C ILE A 20 -16.38 -2.37 11.38
N THR A 21 -17.30 -3.29 11.67
CA THR A 21 -17.55 -3.74 13.04
C THR A 21 -16.32 -4.39 13.66
N ASN A 22 -15.56 -5.18 12.89
CA ASN A 22 -14.33 -5.80 13.40
C ASN A 22 -13.26 -4.75 13.74
N LEU A 23 -13.08 -3.72 12.91
CA LEU A 23 -12.15 -2.62 13.19
C LEU A 23 -12.53 -1.86 14.46
N GLN A 24 -13.82 -1.55 14.64
CA GLN A 24 -14.32 -0.87 15.85
C GLN A 24 -14.05 -1.70 17.11
N LYS A 25 -14.37 -3.01 17.08
CA LYS A 25 -14.06 -3.93 18.19
C LYS A 25 -12.58 -3.97 18.52
N SER A 26 -11.69 -3.95 17.52
CA SER A 26 -10.24 -3.90 17.77
C SER A 26 -9.83 -2.64 18.53
N ALA A 27 -10.41 -1.48 18.22
CA ALA A 27 -10.16 -0.24 18.97
C ALA A 27 -10.71 -0.32 20.41
N GLU A 28 -11.92 -0.85 20.59
CA GLU A 28 -12.54 -1.05 21.91
C GLU A 28 -11.70 -1.98 22.80
N MET A 29 -11.15 -3.06 22.23
CA MET A 29 -10.23 -3.98 22.93
C MET A 29 -8.96 -3.28 23.39
N ALA A 30 -8.49 -2.27 22.65
CA ALA A 30 -7.39 -1.40 23.03
C ALA A 30 -7.82 -0.27 24.00
N LYS A 31 -9.09 -0.24 24.44
CA LYS A 31 -9.70 0.80 25.28
C LYS A 31 -9.68 2.19 24.64
N VAL A 32 -9.80 2.24 23.31
CA VAL A 32 -9.88 3.48 22.53
C VAL A 32 -11.24 3.55 21.85
N GLU A 33 -11.88 4.72 21.92
CA GLU A 33 -13.13 4.98 21.22
C GLU A 33 -12.85 5.46 19.79
N ALA A 34 -13.31 4.71 18.79
CA ALA A 34 -13.15 5.08 17.39
C ALA A 34 -14.20 6.14 16.98
N VAL A 35 -13.77 7.36 16.70
CA VAL A 35 -14.65 8.47 16.30
C VAL A 35 -15.17 8.32 14.87
N SER A 36 -14.35 7.81 13.97
CA SER A 36 -14.71 7.60 12.56
C SER A 36 -13.82 6.53 11.92
N VAL A 37 -14.27 6.00 10.78
CA VAL A 37 -13.50 5.10 9.93
C VAL A 37 -13.24 5.78 8.61
N VAL A 38 -11.98 5.84 8.20
CA VAL A 38 -11.55 6.44 6.94
C VAL A 38 -10.69 5.44 6.16
N PRO A 39 -10.72 5.46 4.82
CA PRO A 39 -9.75 4.74 3.99
C PRO A 39 -8.30 5.13 4.34
N SER A 40 -7.40 4.15 4.43
CA SER A 40 -6.00 4.37 4.85
C SER A 40 -5.30 5.42 4.00
N VAL A 41 -5.46 5.35 2.67
CA VAL A 41 -4.83 6.30 1.75
C VAL A 41 -5.31 7.74 1.92
N LEU A 42 -6.53 7.97 2.39
CA LEU A 42 -6.99 9.33 2.72
C LEU A 42 -6.30 9.86 3.98
N ALA A 43 -6.10 9.00 4.99
CA ALA A 43 -5.33 9.36 6.17
C ALA A 43 -3.85 9.60 5.83
N ALA A 44 -3.27 8.77 4.96
CA ALA A 44 -1.90 8.95 4.45
C ALA A 44 -1.77 10.25 3.65
N ALA A 45 -2.72 10.55 2.76
CA ALA A 45 -2.71 11.79 2.00
C ALA A 45 -2.80 13.03 2.92
N GLN A 46 -3.60 12.97 3.98
CA GLN A 46 -3.67 14.04 4.97
C GLN A 46 -2.36 14.23 5.76
N SER A 47 -1.57 13.16 5.98
CA SER A 47 -0.34 13.26 6.75
C SER A 47 0.86 13.73 5.92
N VAL A 48 0.87 13.48 4.60
CA VAL A 48 2.03 13.79 3.74
C VAL A 48 1.82 14.99 2.82
N LEU A 49 0.59 15.38 2.51
CA LEU A 49 0.32 16.48 1.58
C LEU A 49 0.19 17.82 2.28
N THR A 50 0.85 18.81 1.70
CA THR A 50 0.54 20.24 1.94
C THR A 50 -0.70 20.67 1.15
N GLU A 51 -1.33 21.75 1.57
CA GLU A 51 -2.46 22.37 0.85
C GLU A 51 -2.09 22.70 -0.60
N SER A 52 -0.90 23.30 -0.81
CA SER A 52 -0.43 23.64 -2.17
C SER A 52 -0.28 22.42 -3.08
N GLN A 53 0.18 21.26 -2.57
CA GLN A 53 0.24 20.04 -3.38
C GLN A 53 -1.15 19.53 -3.74
N ARG A 54 -2.12 19.66 -2.83
CA ARG A 54 -3.50 19.25 -3.07
C ARG A 54 -4.19 20.13 -4.11
N GLU A 55 -3.95 21.44 -4.06
CA GLU A 55 -4.48 22.42 -5.02
C GLU A 55 -3.92 22.21 -6.43
N ASN A 56 -2.60 22.00 -6.55
CA ASN A 56 -1.91 21.89 -7.84
C ASN A 56 -2.13 20.55 -8.57
N GLY A 57 -2.85 19.61 -7.97
CA GLY A 57 -3.00 18.25 -8.49
C GLY A 57 -1.92 17.31 -7.96
N VAL A 58 -2.32 16.24 -7.26
CA VAL A 58 -1.39 15.25 -6.71
C VAL A 58 -2.03 13.87 -6.60
N ALA A 59 -1.26 12.83 -6.93
CA ALA A 59 -1.62 11.45 -6.65
C ALA A 59 -0.79 10.93 -5.47
N VAL A 60 -1.48 10.41 -4.46
CA VAL A 60 -0.89 9.68 -3.33
C VAL A 60 -1.09 8.20 -3.56
N ILE A 61 0.01 7.45 -3.45
CA ILE A 61 0.03 5.99 -3.54
C ILE A 61 0.51 5.45 -2.19
N ASP A 62 -0.39 4.77 -1.49
CA ASP A 62 -0.17 4.16 -0.17
C ASP A 62 0.09 2.66 -0.34
N PHE A 63 1.38 2.27 -0.36
CA PHE A 63 1.79 0.87 -0.47
C PHE A 63 1.72 0.17 0.89
N GLY A 64 0.66 -0.59 1.11
CA GLY A 64 0.50 -1.45 2.28
C GLY A 64 1.02 -2.88 2.05
N ALA A 65 0.80 -3.74 3.04
CA ALA A 65 1.15 -5.17 2.94
C ALA A 65 0.22 -5.94 1.99
N ALA A 66 -1.09 -5.85 2.21
CA ALA A 66 -2.09 -6.59 1.43
C ALA A 66 -2.71 -5.77 0.29
N THR A 67 -2.69 -4.44 0.41
CA THR A 67 -3.38 -3.53 -0.50
C THR A 67 -2.52 -2.31 -0.81
N THR A 68 -2.74 -1.72 -1.98
CA THR A 68 -2.20 -0.42 -2.35
C THR A 68 -3.35 0.54 -2.57
N GLY A 69 -3.38 1.62 -1.81
CA GLY A 69 -4.38 2.67 -1.94
C GLY A 69 -3.92 3.78 -2.88
N ILE A 70 -4.85 4.39 -3.60
CA ILE A 70 -4.59 5.53 -4.48
C ILE A 70 -5.62 6.61 -4.17
N ALA A 71 -5.15 7.83 -3.93
CA ALA A 71 -5.98 9.01 -3.82
C ALA A 71 -5.45 10.10 -4.75
N ILE A 72 -6.31 10.64 -5.61
CA ILE A 72 -5.96 11.74 -6.51
C ILE A 72 -6.73 12.96 -6.07
N TYR A 73 -6.00 14.06 -5.88
CA TYR A 73 -6.57 15.37 -5.55
C TYR A 73 -6.27 16.36 -6.68
N GLU A 74 -7.18 17.29 -6.90
CA GLU A 74 -7.05 18.42 -7.82
C GLU A 74 -7.98 19.55 -7.32
N GLU A 75 -7.51 20.80 -7.37
CA GLU A 75 -8.24 21.97 -6.84
C GLU A 75 -8.69 21.77 -5.38
N GLY A 76 -7.86 21.10 -4.57
CA GLY A 76 -8.14 20.85 -3.15
C GLY A 76 -9.08 19.66 -2.89
N ASP A 77 -9.82 19.21 -3.89
CA ASP A 77 -10.85 18.18 -3.79
C ASP A 77 -10.34 16.78 -4.16
N LEU A 78 -10.92 15.75 -3.52
CA LEU A 78 -10.66 14.36 -3.87
C LEU A 78 -11.38 14.02 -5.19
N GLN A 79 -10.61 13.73 -6.23
CA GLN A 79 -11.13 13.39 -7.55
C GLN A 79 -11.27 11.88 -7.76
N HIS A 80 -10.36 11.09 -7.16
CA HIS A 80 -10.38 9.64 -7.32
C HIS A 80 -9.88 8.93 -6.07
N LEU A 81 -10.50 7.78 -5.77
CA LEU A 81 -10.09 6.88 -4.70
C LEU A 81 -10.19 5.44 -5.19
N ALA A 82 -9.10 4.69 -5.09
CA ALA A 82 -9.06 3.28 -5.41
C ALA A 82 -8.25 2.50 -4.37
N VAL A 83 -8.60 1.23 -4.19
CA VAL A 83 -7.83 0.28 -3.40
C VAL A 83 -7.62 -0.97 -4.24
N ILE A 84 -6.35 -1.28 -4.50
CA ILE A 84 -5.93 -2.45 -5.28
C ILE A 84 -5.56 -3.55 -4.29
N PRO A 85 -6.07 -4.79 -4.43
CA PRO A 85 -5.74 -5.91 -3.54
C PRO A 85 -4.37 -6.50 -3.87
N MET A 86 -3.34 -5.65 -3.79
CA MET A 86 -1.95 -5.99 -4.01
C MET A 86 -1.07 -5.08 -3.15
N GLY A 87 -0.07 -5.65 -2.49
CA GLY A 87 0.89 -4.90 -1.69
C GLY A 87 2.19 -5.66 -1.46
N GLY A 88 2.96 -5.25 -0.47
CA GLY A 88 4.27 -5.83 -0.15
C GLY A 88 4.26 -7.34 0.12
N GLN A 89 3.15 -7.90 0.58
CA GLN A 89 3.03 -9.35 0.80
C GLN A 89 3.06 -10.14 -0.52
N ASN A 90 2.61 -9.54 -1.62
CA ASN A 90 2.74 -10.17 -2.93
C ASN A 90 4.20 -10.24 -3.38
N VAL A 91 5.04 -9.28 -2.99
CA VAL A 91 6.50 -9.32 -3.24
C VAL A 91 7.13 -10.43 -2.40
N THR A 92 6.78 -10.50 -1.12
CA THR A 92 7.22 -11.58 -0.21
C THR A 92 6.91 -12.96 -0.76
N ASN A 93 5.68 -13.17 -1.25
CA ASN A 93 5.27 -14.45 -1.81
C ASN A 93 6.03 -14.81 -3.10
N ASP A 94 6.32 -13.83 -3.96
CA ASP A 94 7.13 -14.08 -5.15
C ASP A 94 8.57 -14.43 -4.79
N LEU A 95 9.16 -13.73 -3.82
CA LEU A 95 10.50 -14.04 -3.31
C LEU A 95 10.56 -15.43 -2.67
N ALA A 96 9.55 -15.81 -1.88
CA ALA A 96 9.46 -17.14 -1.30
C ALA A 96 9.47 -18.24 -2.39
N ILE A 97 8.69 -18.04 -3.46
CA ILE A 97 8.62 -18.97 -4.58
C ILE A 97 9.94 -18.98 -5.38
N GLY A 98 10.44 -17.81 -5.76
CA GLY A 98 11.64 -17.67 -6.60
C GLY A 98 12.90 -18.19 -5.90
N LEU A 99 13.11 -17.76 -4.65
CA LEU A 99 14.26 -18.16 -3.83
C LEU A 99 14.08 -19.51 -3.14
N ARG A 100 12.92 -20.16 -3.32
CA ARG A 100 12.57 -21.47 -2.73
C ARG A 100 12.78 -21.51 -1.22
N THR A 101 12.29 -20.48 -0.54
CA THR A 101 12.44 -20.30 0.90
C THR A 101 11.09 -20.02 1.55
N ASP A 102 11.03 -20.13 2.88
CA ASP A 102 9.79 -19.88 3.61
C ASP A 102 9.41 -18.39 3.53
N PRO A 103 8.10 -18.05 3.52
CA PRO A 103 7.64 -16.66 3.46
C PRO A 103 8.23 -15.75 4.54
N GLU A 104 8.52 -16.30 5.72
CA GLU A 104 9.17 -15.57 6.81
C GLU A 104 10.60 -15.17 6.45
N ILE A 105 11.38 -16.09 5.88
CA ILE A 105 12.75 -15.80 5.42
C ILE A 105 12.70 -14.83 4.24
N ALA A 106 11.77 -15.03 3.30
CA ALA A 106 11.58 -14.15 2.16
C ALA A 106 11.23 -12.70 2.59
N GLU A 107 10.47 -12.52 3.67
CA GLU A 107 10.18 -11.19 4.22
C GLU A 107 11.44 -10.52 4.74
N VAL A 108 12.28 -11.26 5.46
CA VAL A 108 13.56 -10.72 5.96
C VAL A 108 14.48 -10.36 4.78
N VAL A 109 14.56 -11.21 3.75
CA VAL A 109 15.32 -10.94 2.52
C VAL A 109 14.79 -9.69 1.82
N LYS A 110 13.45 -9.57 1.68
CA LYS A 110 12.82 -8.39 1.08
C LYS A 110 13.23 -7.11 1.81
N LEU A 111 13.11 -7.09 3.14
CA LEU A 111 13.43 -5.91 3.95
C LEU A 111 14.93 -5.56 3.94
N ALA A 112 15.80 -6.56 3.84
CA ALA A 112 17.25 -6.35 3.89
C ALA A 112 17.85 -6.00 2.52
N HIS A 113 17.34 -6.62 1.44
CA HIS A 113 18.06 -6.70 0.17
C HIS A 113 17.25 -6.29 -1.05
N ALA A 114 15.91 -6.30 -1.02
CA ALA A 114 15.12 -5.93 -2.20
C ALA A 114 15.30 -4.47 -2.57
N ARG A 115 15.67 -4.20 -3.83
CA ARG A 115 15.90 -2.84 -4.33
C ARG A 115 15.30 -2.68 -5.73
N PHE A 116 14.92 -1.45 -6.05
CA PHE A 116 14.50 -1.08 -7.40
C PHE A 116 15.64 -0.41 -8.15
N GLY A 117 15.95 -0.90 -9.35
CA GLY A 117 16.91 -0.27 -10.25
C GLY A 117 18.36 -0.35 -9.79
N SER A 118 18.72 -1.31 -8.94
CA SER A 118 20.13 -1.60 -8.64
C SER A 118 20.70 -2.62 -9.60
N ASP A 119 21.92 -2.34 -10.08
CA ASP A 119 22.81 -3.32 -10.74
C ASP A 119 23.77 -3.94 -9.72
N THR A 120 23.32 -4.12 -8.47
CA THR A 120 24.17 -4.69 -7.42
C THR A 120 24.34 -6.17 -7.70
N LEU A 121 25.57 -6.60 -7.93
CA LEU A 121 25.89 -8.00 -8.22
C LEU A 121 26.44 -8.68 -6.97
N GLY A 122 26.23 -9.98 -6.88
CA GLY A 122 26.87 -10.85 -5.89
C GLY A 122 25.93 -11.51 -4.89
N GLU A 123 26.54 -12.25 -3.96
CA GLU A 123 25.82 -12.96 -2.92
C GLU A 123 25.53 -12.06 -1.71
N VAL A 124 24.31 -12.16 -1.19
CA VAL A 124 23.90 -11.54 0.06
C VAL A 124 23.58 -12.60 1.10
N GLU A 125 23.95 -12.30 2.35
CA GLU A 125 23.68 -13.17 3.49
C GLU A 125 22.54 -12.61 4.35
N THR A 126 21.62 -13.48 4.76
CA THR A 126 20.52 -13.14 5.67
C THR A 126 20.51 -14.12 6.83
N LYS A 127 20.49 -13.60 8.07
CA LYS A 127 20.41 -14.42 9.27
C LYS A 127 18.98 -14.44 9.78
N VAL A 128 18.41 -15.64 9.88
CA VAL A 128 17.11 -15.87 10.50
C VAL A 128 17.32 -16.87 11.63
N GLU A 129 16.99 -16.45 12.85
CA GLU A 129 17.29 -17.17 14.09
C GLU A 129 18.78 -17.56 14.22
N LYS A 130 19.11 -18.84 14.01
CA LYS A 130 20.46 -19.41 14.13
C LYS A 130 21.03 -19.86 12.79
N GLN A 131 20.29 -19.70 11.70
CA GLN A 131 20.68 -20.13 10.36
C GLN A 131 21.02 -18.93 9.49
N THR A 132 22.07 -19.08 8.67
CA THR A 132 22.47 -18.07 7.68
C THR A 132 22.10 -18.60 6.30
N TYR A 133 21.33 -17.81 5.57
CA TYR A 133 20.91 -18.07 4.21
C TYR A 133 21.70 -17.19 3.25
N LYS A 134 22.04 -17.73 2.08
CA LYS A 134 22.73 -17.00 1.02
C LYS A 134 21.85 -16.96 -0.21
N PHE A 135 21.76 -15.80 -0.83
CA PHE A 135 20.96 -15.58 -2.05
C PHE A 135 21.75 -14.72 -3.03
N ASN A 136 21.44 -14.84 -4.32
CA ASN A 136 21.97 -13.94 -5.33
C ASN A 136 21.14 -12.65 -5.33
N GLN A 137 21.80 -11.49 -5.22
CA GLN A 137 21.16 -10.18 -5.27
C GLN A 137 20.43 -9.94 -6.60
N GLU A 138 21.00 -10.41 -7.72
CA GLU A 138 20.41 -10.26 -9.05
C GLU A 138 19.05 -10.96 -9.14
N GLU A 139 18.96 -12.17 -8.59
CA GLU A 139 17.73 -12.95 -8.56
C GLU A 139 16.63 -12.26 -7.72
N ILE A 140 17.01 -11.67 -6.57
CA ILE A 140 16.10 -10.90 -5.73
C ILE A 140 15.54 -9.70 -6.50
N ASP A 141 16.43 -8.92 -7.12
CA ASP A 141 16.05 -7.69 -7.83
C ASP A 141 15.21 -8.00 -9.08
N GLU A 142 15.50 -9.07 -9.82
CA GLU A 142 14.68 -9.52 -10.95
C GLU A 142 13.25 -9.88 -10.54
N ILE A 143 13.09 -10.63 -9.44
CA ILE A 143 11.78 -11.03 -8.91
C ILE A 143 10.97 -9.77 -8.53
N VAL A 144 11.60 -8.83 -7.83
CA VAL A 144 10.97 -7.60 -7.35
C VAL A 144 10.56 -6.70 -8.52
N GLN A 145 11.44 -6.50 -9.51
CA GLN A 145 11.16 -5.67 -10.69
C GLN A 145 10.04 -6.24 -11.56
N ALA A 146 9.96 -7.56 -11.68
CA ALA A 146 8.93 -8.23 -12.46
C ALA A 146 7.51 -8.00 -11.90
N ARG A 147 7.37 -7.87 -10.57
CA ARG A 147 6.08 -7.67 -9.91
C ARG A 147 5.54 -6.26 -10.14
N ASP A 148 6.36 -5.23 -9.94
CA ASP A 148 5.88 -3.86 -9.85
C ASP A 148 5.55 -3.26 -11.23
N THR A 149 6.42 -3.41 -12.21
CA THR A 149 6.32 -2.64 -13.46
C THR A 149 5.12 -3.06 -14.32
N LYS A 150 4.84 -4.37 -14.43
CA LYS A 150 3.83 -4.87 -15.38
C LYS A 150 2.42 -4.94 -14.83
N ARG A 151 2.26 -5.18 -13.53
CA ARG A 151 0.95 -5.52 -12.95
C ARG A 151 0.28 -4.31 -12.31
N PHE A 152 1.07 -3.46 -11.64
CA PHE A 152 0.59 -2.24 -11.02
C PHE A 152 0.06 -1.25 -12.07
N LEU A 153 0.88 -0.87 -13.06
CA LEU A 153 0.46 0.06 -14.13
C LEU A 153 -0.76 -0.44 -14.92
N LYS A 154 -0.87 -1.75 -15.15
CA LYS A 154 -2.05 -2.32 -15.84
C LYS A 154 -3.33 -2.23 -15.03
N GLN A 155 -3.26 -2.22 -13.70
CA GLN A 155 -4.44 -2.11 -12.84
C GLN A 155 -4.81 -0.67 -12.55
N VAL A 156 -3.82 0.23 -12.48
CA VAL A 156 -4.04 1.67 -12.32
C VAL A 156 -4.61 2.29 -13.59
N LEU A 157 -4.10 1.95 -14.78
CA LEU A 157 -4.51 2.57 -16.05
C LEU A 157 -5.78 1.98 -16.69
N LYS A 158 -6.40 0.97 -16.07
CA LYS A 158 -7.59 0.29 -16.62
C LYS A 158 -8.91 0.72 -15.97
N ASN A 159 -8.85 1.59 -14.95
CA ASN A 159 -10.02 2.10 -14.24
C ASN A 159 -10.15 3.60 -14.45
#